data_AF-A0ABC9Z1L2-F1
#
_entry.id   AF-A0ABC9Z1L2-F1
#
_cell.length_a   1.000
_cell.length_b   1.000
_cell.length_c   1.000
_cell.angle_alpha   90.00
_cell.angle_beta   90.00
_cell.angle_gamma   90.00
#
_symmetry.space_group_name_H-M   'P 1'
#
loop_
_entity.id
_entity.type
_entity.pdbx_description
1 polymer ?
#
loop_
_entity_poly.entity_id
_entity_poly.type
_entity_poly.pdbx_seq_one_letter_code
_entity_poly.pdbx_strand_id
1 'polypeptide(L)'
;MFRDAGALEMFVAQQVIAEYEKPEILARLDRGNDNAGRIAELQQRIETTTGNLDAEADRRTEALSGAPDADDLRVIDRTIAGLKSNLKALRAEQDSLRSAAALAVLADIGSTPGELRKAWDKKGSRSRHEATARLVEKVIVKPARVYAAKWEDQNGKVWRFDKDSVDIVWREL
;
A
#
# COMPACT_ATOMS: atom_id res chain seq x y z
N MET A 1 23.77 22.92 -17.23
CA MET A 1 24.38 21.58 -17.42
C MET A 1 23.23 20.62 -17.70
N PHE A 2 22.99 20.29 -18.97
CA PHE A 2 21.90 19.40 -19.37
C PHE A 2 22.23 17.99 -18.89
N ARG A 3 21.63 17.57 -17.77
CA ARG A 3 21.50 16.16 -17.43
C ARG A 3 20.58 15.55 -18.49
N ASP A 4 20.99 14.47 -19.13
CA ASP A 4 20.11 13.73 -20.04
C ASP A 4 18.97 13.14 -19.19
N ALA A 5 17.86 13.88 -19.12
CA ALA A 5 16.70 13.52 -18.30
C ALA A 5 16.15 12.13 -18.70
N GLY A 6 16.27 11.77 -19.98
CA GLY A 6 15.92 10.44 -20.47
C GLY A 6 16.84 9.35 -19.93
N ALA A 7 18.14 9.63 -19.82
CA ALA A 7 19.08 8.68 -19.22
C ALA A 7 18.81 8.46 -17.72
N LEU A 8 18.50 9.54 -16.99
CA LEU A 8 18.16 9.45 -15.57
C LEU A 8 16.86 8.68 -15.36
N GLU A 9 15.81 8.99 -16.14
CA GLU A 9 14.53 8.30 -16.05
C GLU A 9 14.68 6.80 -16.38
N MET A 10 15.43 6.47 -17.43
CA MET A 10 15.70 5.09 -17.82
C MET A 10 16.50 4.33 -16.74
N PHE A 11 17.52 4.97 -16.16
CA PHE A 11 18.31 4.37 -15.10
C PHE A 11 17.46 4.07 -13.86
N VAL A 12 16.70 5.06 -13.38
CA VAL A 12 15.83 4.89 -12.22
C VAL A 12 14.76 3.83 -12.49
N ALA A 13 14.15 3.84 -13.67
CA ALA A 13 13.18 2.81 -14.07
C ALA A 13 13.78 1.41 -13.99
N GLN A 14 14.99 1.18 -14.51
CA GLN A 14 15.63 -0.14 -14.45
C GLN A 14 15.95 -0.58 -13.03
N GLN A 15 16.37 0.34 -12.16
CA GLN A 15 16.60 0.04 -10.75
C GLN A 15 15.29 -0.31 -10.02
N VAL A 16 14.23 0.46 -10.26
CA VAL A 16 12.89 0.21 -9.67
C VAL A 16 12.36 -1.15 -10.10
N ILE A 17 12.51 -1.49 -11.38
CA ILE A 17 12.09 -2.80 -11.91
C ILE A 17 12.89 -3.93 -11.26
N ALA A 18 14.22 -3.80 -11.17
CA ALA A 18 15.06 -4.81 -10.54
C ALA A 18 14.77 -4.98 -9.05
N GLU A 19 14.50 -3.89 -8.33
CA GLU A 19 14.16 -3.91 -6.91
C GLU A 19 12.83 -4.63 -6.68
N TYR A 20 11.82 -4.32 -7.49
CA TYR A 20 10.51 -4.96 -7.42
C TYR A 20 10.58 -6.47 -7.71
N GLU A 21 11.48 -6.89 -8.61
CA GLU A 21 11.68 -8.30 -8.96
C GLU A 21 12.43 -9.10 -7.88
N LYS A 22 12.88 -8.48 -6.78
CA LYS A 22 13.52 -9.20 -5.68
C LYS A 22 12.51 -10.15 -5.01
N PRO A 23 12.88 -11.42 -4.73
CA PRO A 23 11.97 -12.39 -4.11
C PRO A 23 11.36 -11.94 -2.79
N GLU A 24 12.12 -11.20 -1.98
CA GLU A 24 11.66 -10.68 -0.68
C GLU A 24 10.58 -9.60 -0.84
N ILE A 25 10.67 -8.79 -1.90
CA ILE A 25 9.69 -7.77 -2.24
C ILE A 25 8.45 -8.47 -2.80
N LEU A 26 8.60 -9.34 -3.80
CA LEU A 26 7.50 -10.12 -4.38
C LEU A 26 6.72 -10.90 -3.31
N ALA A 27 7.40 -11.58 -2.39
CA ALA A 27 6.75 -12.32 -1.30
C ALA A 27 6.00 -11.44 -0.28
N ARG A 28 6.34 -10.15 -0.18
CA ARG A 28 5.58 -9.17 0.63
C ARG A 28 4.38 -8.64 -0.14
N LEU A 29 4.52 -8.44 -1.45
CA LEU A 29 3.44 -8.03 -2.35
C LEU A 29 2.34 -9.09 -2.46
N ASP A 30 2.73 -10.37 -2.63
CA ASP A 30 1.81 -11.50 -2.69
C ASP A 30 1.02 -11.67 -1.37
N ARG A 31 1.69 -11.56 -0.21
CA ARG A 31 1.02 -11.53 1.10
C ARG A 31 0.07 -10.35 1.25
N GLY A 32 0.34 -9.26 0.57
CA GLY A 32 -0.60 -8.17 0.46
C GLY A 32 -1.89 -8.62 -0.23
N ASN A 33 -1.79 -9.28 -1.39
CA ASN A 33 -2.95 -9.58 -2.24
C ASN A 33 -4.00 -10.45 -1.54
N ASP A 34 -3.54 -11.38 -0.70
CA ASP A 34 -4.39 -12.20 0.18
C ASP A 34 -5.17 -11.39 1.23
N ASN A 35 -4.72 -10.17 1.55
CA ASN A 35 -5.40 -9.29 2.52
C ASN A 35 -6.61 -8.58 1.92
N ALA A 36 -6.77 -8.51 0.60
CA ALA A 36 -7.91 -7.81 -0.02
C ALA A 36 -9.25 -8.49 0.32
N GLY A 37 -9.30 -9.83 0.24
CA GLY A 37 -10.48 -10.61 0.65
C GLY A 37 -10.76 -10.48 2.15
N ARG A 38 -9.70 -10.50 2.97
CA ARG A 38 -9.81 -10.32 4.43
C ARG A 38 -10.32 -8.94 4.82
N ILE A 39 -9.94 -7.90 4.07
CA ILE A 39 -10.45 -6.53 4.27
C ILE A 39 -11.94 -6.44 3.97
N ALA A 40 -12.40 -7.08 2.88
CA ALA A 40 -13.83 -7.10 2.54
C ALA A 40 -14.67 -7.83 3.60
N GLU A 41 -14.19 -8.97 4.09
CA GLU A 41 -14.83 -9.70 5.20
C GLU A 41 -14.83 -8.87 6.50
N LEU A 42 -13.73 -8.18 6.82
CA LEU A 42 -13.66 -7.27 7.96
C LEU A 42 -14.59 -6.07 7.81
N GLN A 43 -14.76 -5.52 6.62
CA GLN A 43 -15.72 -4.44 6.35
C GLN A 43 -17.14 -4.91 6.65
N GLN A 44 -17.53 -6.10 6.17
CA GLN A 44 -18.84 -6.67 6.44
C GLN A 44 -19.08 -6.90 7.95
N ARG A 45 -18.05 -7.36 8.67
CA ARG A 45 -18.11 -7.55 10.13
C ARG A 45 -18.22 -6.21 10.89
N ILE A 46 -17.51 -5.18 10.45
CA ILE A 46 -17.62 -3.81 11.01
C ILE A 46 -19.01 -3.24 10.78
N GLU A 47 -19.56 -3.36 9.58
CA GLU A 47 -20.91 -2.90 9.24
C GLU A 47 -21.95 -3.60 10.11
N THR A 48 -21.88 -4.93 10.21
CA THR A 48 -22.79 -5.72 11.04
C THR A 48 -22.71 -5.32 12.52
N THR A 49 -21.50 -5.15 13.05
CA THR A 49 -21.30 -4.77 14.46
C THR A 49 -21.75 -3.32 14.72
N THR A 50 -21.63 -2.44 13.73
CA THR A 50 -22.14 -1.06 13.81
C THR A 50 -23.67 -1.05 13.82
N GLY A 51 -24.32 -1.81 12.92
CA GLY A 51 -25.77 -1.92 12.91
C GLY A 51 -26.34 -2.51 14.22
N ASN A 52 -25.66 -3.49 14.81
CA ASN A 52 -26.03 -4.02 16.13
C ASN A 52 -25.87 -2.97 17.24
N LEU A 53 -24.84 -2.12 17.16
CA LEU A 53 -24.63 -1.05 18.14
C LEU A 53 -25.73 0.01 18.05
N ASP A 54 -26.11 0.39 16.83
CA ASP A 54 -27.20 1.34 16.59
C ASP A 54 -28.54 0.79 17.11
N ALA A 55 -28.85 -0.47 16.80
CA ALA A 55 -30.05 -1.13 17.30
C ALA A 55 -30.11 -1.22 18.83
N GLU A 56 -28.99 -1.48 19.52
CA GLU A 56 -28.95 -1.45 20.99
C GLU A 56 -29.04 -0.03 21.56
N ALA A 57 -28.51 0.97 20.86
CA ALA A 57 -28.67 2.37 21.25
C ALA A 57 -30.14 2.84 21.13
N ASP A 58 -30.85 2.38 20.11
CA ASP A 58 -32.28 2.61 19.94
C ASP A 58 -33.08 1.93 21.06
N ARG A 59 -32.82 0.65 21.35
CA ARG A 59 -33.45 -0.06 22.49
C ARG A 59 -33.19 0.63 23.82
N ARG A 60 -31.99 1.15 24.04
CA ARG A 60 -31.67 1.94 25.23
C ARG A 60 -32.54 3.18 25.33
N THR A 61 -32.75 3.87 24.21
CA THR A 61 -33.56 5.09 24.13
C THR A 61 -35.03 4.78 24.40
N GLU A 62 -35.55 3.69 23.82
CA GLU A 62 -36.90 3.19 24.08
C GLU A 62 -37.09 2.82 25.55
N ALA A 63 -36.18 2.05 26.14
CA ALA A 63 -36.23 1.66 27.55
C ALA A 63 -36.25 2.86 28.50
N LEU A 64 -35.46 3.90 28.21
CA LEU A 64 -35.46 5.14 29.00
C LEU A 64 -36.77 5.92 28.88
N SER A 65 -37.51 5.78 27.78
CA SER A 65 -38.80 6.45 27.57
C SER A 65 -39.98 5.73 28.24
N GLY A 66 -39.85 4.43 28.51
CA GLY A 66 -40.95 3.54 28.89
C GLY A 66 -40.94 3.02 30.32
N ALA A 67 -40.63 3.86 31.31
CA ALA A 67 -40.44 3.46 32.73
C ALA A 67 -39.37 2.34 32.87
N PRO A 68 -38.08 2.71 32.85
CA PRO A 68 -37.00 1.75 32.66
C PRO A 68 -36.86 0.75 33.81
N ASP A 69 -36.73 -0.54 33.46
CA ASP A 69 -36.17 -1.55 34.35
C ASP A 69 -34.64 -1.36 34.43
N ALA A 70 -34.14 -1.23 35.66
CA ALA A 70 -32.72 -0.98 35.93
C ALA A 70 -31.83 -2.16 35.52
N ASP A 71 -32.34 -3.40 35.57
CA ASP A 71 -31.56 -4.57 35.16
C ASP A 71 -31.52 -4.70 33.64
N ASP A 72 -32.61 -4.39 32.94
CA ASP A 72 -32.63 -4.34 31.46
C ASP A 72 -31.68 -3.26 30.93
N LEU A 73 -31.69 -2.06 31.52
CA LEU A 73 -30.74 -1.00 31.16
C LEU A 73 -29.28 -1.42 31.38
N ARG A 74 -28.97 -2.14 32.46
CA ARG A 74 -27.61 -2.66 32.71
C ARG A 74 -27.18 -3.67 31.66
N VAL A 75 -28.09 -4.54 31.22
CA VAL A 75 -27.80 -5.50 30.16
C VAL A 75 -27.53 -4.78 28.84
N ILE A 76 -28.37 -3.81 28.49
CA ILE A 76 -28.20 -2.99 27.27
C ILE A 76 -26.86 -2.24 27.31
N ASP A 77 -26.53 -1.57 28.43
CA ASP A 77 -25.27 -0.83 28.60
C ASP A 77 -24.04 -1.74 28.48
N ARG A 78 -24.11 -2.96 29.04
CA ARG A 78 -23.03 -3.95 28.94
C ARG A 78 -22.85 -4.42 27.48
N THR A 79 -23.94 -4.67 26.77
CA THR A 79 -23.92 -5.08 25.36
C THR A 79 -23.32 -3.97 24.49
N ILE A 80 -23.74 -2.72 24.68
CA ILE A 80 -23.18 -1.54 23.99
C ILE A 80 -21.67 -1.43 24.25
N ALA A 81 -21.22 -1.61 25.49
CA ALA A 81 -19.79 -1.56 25.82
C ALA A 81 -18.99 -2.67 25.10
N GLY A 82 -19.54 -3.89 25.05
CA GLY A 82 -18.95 -5.01 24.31
C GLY A 82 -18.85 -4.76 22.80
N LEU A 83 -19.92 -4.26 22.19
CA LEU A 83 -19.95 -3.91 20.76
C LEU A 83 -18.95 -2.79 20.42
N LYS A 84 -18.81 -1.77 21.26
CA LYS A 84 -17.80 -0.71 21.10
C LYS A 84 -16.37 -1.27 21.17
N SER A 85 -16.10 -2.17 22.12
CA SER A 85 -14.79 -2.83 22.24
C SER A 85 -14.48 -3.68 20.99
N ASN A 86 -15.46 -4.46 20.52
CA ASN A 86 -15.31 -5.25 19.30
C ASN A 86 -15.06 -4.37 18.07
N LEU A 87 -15.79 -3.27 17.90
CA LEU A 87 -15.54 -2.32 16.82
C LEU A 87 -14.14 -1.73 16.86
N LYS A 88 -13.63 -1.42 18.06
CA LYS A 88 -12.25 -0.93 18.21
C LYS A 88 -11.23 -1.98 17.75
N ALA A 89 -11.43 -3.24 18.12
CA ALA A 89 -10.55 -4.34 17.69
C ALA A 89 -10.61 -4.57 16.18
N LEU A 90 -11.82 -4.62 15.60
CA LEU A 90 -12.00 -4.81 14.15
C LEU A 90 -11.41 -3.66 13.32
N ARG A 91 -11.52 -2.41 13.80
CA ARG A 91 -10.88 -1.26 13.15
C ARG A 91 -9.36 -1.30 13.24
N ALA A 92 -8.80 -1.69 14.39
CA ALA A 92 -7.35 -1.88 14.52
C ALA A 92 -6.82 -2.98 13.58
N GLU A 93 -7.58 -4.08 13.44
CA GLU A 93 -7.27 -5.15 12.48
C GLU A 93 -7.36 -4.65 11.02
N GLN A 94 -8.40 -3.88 10.70
CA GLN A 94 -8.56 -3.25 9.39
C GLN A 94 -7.40 -2.28 9.07
N ASP A 95 -6.94 -1.48 10.02
CA ASP A 95 -5.81 -0.55 9.81
C ASP A 95 -4.50 -1.29 9.61
N SER A 96 -4.27 -2.37 10.37
CA SER A 96 -3.12 -3.26 10.19
C SER A 96 -3.14 -3.91 8.79
N LEU A 97 -4.29 -4.42 8.36
CA LEU A 97 -4.44 -5.05 7.06
C LEU A 97 -4.43 -4.05 5.91
N ARG A 98 -4.93 -2.83 6.08
CA ARG A 98 -4.81 -1.76 5.07
C ARG A 98 -3.37 -1.30 4.90
N SER A 99 -2.59 -1.24 5.98
CA SER A 99 -1.14 -1.03 5.90
C SER A 99 -0.48 -2.15 5.09
N ALA A 100 -0.87 -3.40 5.34
CA ALA A 100 -0.39 -4.56 4.58
C ALA A 100 -0.99 -4.67 3.15
N ALA A 101 -2.16 -4.08 2.88
CA ALA A 101 -2.85 -4.13 1.59
C ALA A 101 -2.54 -2.94 0.68
N ALA A 102 -2.10 -1.81 1.24
CA ALA A 102 -1.38 -0.79 0.48
C ALA A 102 -0.13 -1.38 -0.19
N LEU A 103 0.44 -2.43 0.42
CA LEU A 103 1.49 -3.26 -0.18
C LEU A 103 0.96 -4.31 -1.19
N ALA A 104 -0.35 -4.54 -1.27
CA ALA A 104 -1.01 -5.58 -2.08
C ALA A 104 -1.55 -5.13 -3.42
N VAL A 105 -2.13 -3.93 -3.46
CA VAL A 105 -2.63 -3.31 -4.70
C VAL A 105 -1.48 -3.10 -5.70
N LEU A 106 -0.25 -3.23 -5.21
CA LEU A 106 0.98 -3.38 -5.97
C LEU A 106 1.06 -4.68 -6.81
N ALA A 107 0.33 -5.76 -6.52
CA ALA A 107 0.41 -7.07 -7.20
C ALA A 107 -0.29 -7.12 -8.57
N ASP A 108 -1.13 -6.14 -8.93
CA ASP A 108 -1.65 -6.00 -10.30
C ASP A 108 -0.57 -5.58 -11.32
N ILE A 109 0.67 -5.44 -10.86
CA ILE A 109 1.83 -5.05 -11.67
C ILE A 109 2.69 -6.28 -12.06
N GLY A 110 2.36 -7.45 -11.54
CA GLY A 110 2.97 -8.72 -11.94
C GLY A 110 3.51 -9.45 -10.72
N SER A 111 2.79 -10.48 -10.29
CA SER A 111 3.19 -11.40 -9.22
C SER A 111 4.34 -12.32 -9.63
N THR A 112 4.91 -12.14 -10.82
CA THR A 112 6.05 -12.95 -11.30
C THR A 112 7.19 -12.09 -11.87
N PRO A 113 8.46 -12.53 -11.70
CA PRO A 113 9.61 -11.86 -12.29
C PRO A 113 9.43 -11.64 -13.80
N GLY A 114 9.67 -10.40 -14.28
CA GLY A 114 9.56 -10.03 -15.69
C GLY A 114 8.19 -9.53 -16.17
N GLU A 115 7.11 -9.68 -15.38
CA GLU A 115 5.80 -9.12 -15.73
C GLU A 115 5.77 -7.59 -15.59
N LEU A 116 6.36 -7.05 -14.51
CA LEU A 116 6.54 -5.61 -14.34
C LEU A 116 7.30 -5.02 -15.54
N ARG A 117 8.37 -5.68 -16.01
CA ARG A 117 9.14 -5.22 -17.17
C ARG A 117 8.28 -5.16 -18.44
N LYS A 118 7.43 -6.16 -18.69
CA LYS A 118 6.50 -6.18 -19.83
C LYS A 118 5.39 -5.13 -19.71
N ALA A 119 4.95 -4.85 -18.48
CA ALA A 119 3.89 -3.90 -18.19
C ALA A 119 4.39 -2.44 -18.15
N TRP A 120 5.65 -2.21 -17.80
CA TRP A 120 6.26 -0.89 -17.63
C TRP A 120 6.06 -0.03 -18.87
N ASP A 121 6.30 -0.59 -20.06
CA ASP A 121 6.15 0.13 -21.31
C ASP A 121 4.68 0.33 -21.72
N LYS A 122 3.77 -0.54 -21.26
CA LYS A 122 2.34 -0.52 -21.64
C LYS A 122 1.46 0.33 -20.72
N LYS A 123 1.72 0.37 -19.41
CA LYS A 123 0.81 0.99 -18.42
C LYS A 123 0.93 2.53 -18.30
N GLY A 124 1.77 3.18 -19.11
CA GLY A 124 1.87 4.65 -19.20
C GLY A 124 2.53 5.33 -18.00
N SER A 125 2.73 6.66 -18.08
CA SER A 125 3.52 7.44 -17.11
C SER A 125 2.98 7.43 -15.69
N ARG A 126 1.65 7.47 -15.53
CA ARG A 126 1.00 7.44 -14.21
C ARG A 126 1.32 6.16 -13.44
N SER A 127 1.23 5.01 -14.10
CA SER A 127 1.52 3.71 -13.48
C SER A 127 2.99 3.60 -13.08
N ARG A 128 3.92 4.06 -13.93
CA ARG A 128 5.37 4.09 -13.61
C ARG A 128 5.67 4.99 -12.42
N HIS A 129 5.02 6.15 -12.35
CA HIS A 129 5.17 7.07 -11.23
C HIS A 129 4.68 6.46 -9.93
N GLU A 130 3.50 5.84 -9.94
CA GLU A 130 2.97 5.15 -8.77
C GLU A 130 3.84 3.97 -8.33
N ALA A 131 4.36 3.17 -9.26
CA ALA A 131 5.29 2.08 -8.94
C ALA A 131 6.59 2.61 -8.30
N THR A 132 7.14 3.69 -8.87
CA THR A 132 8.36 4.34 -8.37
C THR A 132 8.15 4.93 -6.98
N ALA A 133 7.08 5.70 -6.76
CA ALA A 133 6.81 6.38 -5.48
C ALA A 133 6.62 5.43 -4.29
N ARG A 134 6.29 4.17 -4.57
CA ARG A 134 6.05 3.13 -3.56
C ARG A 134 7.31 2.41 -3.11
N LEU A 135 8.31 2.26 -3.99
CA LEU A 135 9.60 1.68 -3.62
C LEU A 135 10.62 2.74 -3.24
N VAL A 136 10.54 3.91 -3.87
CA VAL A 136 11.51 4.99 -3.73
C VAL A 136 10.97 6.04 -2.77
N GLU A 137 11.75 6.33 -1.72
CA GLU A 137 11.51 7.48 -0.85
C GLU A 137 11.96 8.76 -1.56
N LYS A 138 13.19 8.74 -2.10
CA LYS A 138 13.78 9.85 -2.86
C LYS A 138 14.91 9.38 -3.77
N VAL A 139 15.12 10.12 -4.85
CA VAL A 139 16.28 9.97 -5.74
C VAL A 139 17.20 11.17 -5.53
N ILE A 140 18.44 10.90 -5.14
CA ILE A 140 19.48 11.92 -4.93
C ILE A 140 20.39 11.94 -6.15
N VAL A 141 20.46 13.08 -6.83
CA VAL A 141 21.31 13.25 -8.01
C VAL A 141 22.48 14.16 -7.69
N LYS A 142 23.64 13.56 -7.42
CA LYS A 142 24.92 14.20 -7.15
C LYS A 142 25.50 14.87 -8.41
N PRO A 143 26.52 15.73 -8.27
CA PRO A 143 27.30 16.20 -9.41
C PRO A 143 27.95 15.02 -10.15
N ALA A 144 27.79 14.98 -11.46
CA ALA A 144 28.17 13.85 -12.32
C ALA A 144 29.43 14.17 -13.15
N ARG A 145 30.24 13.15 -13.46
CA ARG A 145 31.33 13.25 -14.44
C ARG A 145 30.82 12.98 -15.87
N VAL A 146 29.94 13.86 -16.35
CA VAL A 146 29.14 13.69 -17.58
C VAL A 146 29.98 13.42 -18.85
N TYR A 147 31.23 13.92 -18.91
CA TYR A 147 32.05 13.83 -20.12
C TYR A 147 32.84 12.52 -20.28
N ALA A 148 32.99 11.72 -19.23
CA ALA A 148 33.75 10.46 -19.27
C ALA A 148 32.88 9.22 -19.01
N ALA A 149 31.77 9.38 -18.29
CA ALA A 149 30.91 8.26 -17.93
C ALA A 149 30.01 7.84 -19.09
N LYS A 150 29.99 6.53 -19.35
CA LYS A 150 29.04 5.87 -20.23
C LYS A 150 28.34 4.77 -19.46
N TRP A 151 27.04 4.66 -19.69
CA TRP A 151 26.22 3.62 -19.12
C TRP A 151 25.43 2.95 -20.24
N GLU A 152 25.52 1.63 -20.35
CA GLU A 152 24.72 0.84 -21.28
C GLU A 152 23.48 0.33 -20.55
N ASP A 153 22.33 0.60 -21.13
CA ASP A 153 21.05 0.17 -20.58
C ASP A 153 20.77 -1.31 -20.90
N GLN A 154 19.76 -1.90 -20.26
CA GLN A 154 19.37 -3.30 -20.48
C GLN A 154 18.98 -3.65 -21.93
N ASN A 155 18.71 -2.65 -22.80
CA ASN A 155 18.39 -2.84 -24.21
C ASN A 155 19.62 -2.64 -25.13
N GLY A 156 20.82 -2.46 -24.55
CA GLY A 156 22.06 -2.25 -25.29
C GLY A 156 22.27 -0.81 -25.78
N LYS A 157 21.43 0.15 -25.36
CA LYS A 157 21.62 1.55 -25.73
C LYS A 157 22.63 2.19 -24.78
N VAL A 158 23.63 2.83 -25.38
CA VAL A 158 24.70 3.52 -24.63
C VAL A 158 24.33 4.99 -24.38
N TRP A 159 24.24 5.35 -23.12
CA TRP A 159 23.97 6.69 -22.62
C TRP A 159 25.25 7.36 -22.13
N ARG A 160 25.36 8.69 -22.29
CA ARG A 160 26.39 9.50 -21.63
C ARG A 160 25.89 9.89 -20.24
N PHE A 161 26.01 8.95 -19.32
CA PHE A 161 25.39 9.05 -18.00
C PHE A 161 26.28 8.41 -16.94
N ASP A 162 26.41 9.09 -15.81
CA ASP A 162 27.18 8.65 -14.66
C ASP A 162 26.24 8.00 -13.64
N LYS A 163 26.16 6.66 -13.65
CA LYS A 163 25.26 5.92 -12.73
C LYS A 163 25.62 6.13 -11.27
N ASP A 164 26.89 6.38 -10.95
CA ASP A 164 27.39 6.57 -9.58
C ASP A 164 27.01 7.96 -9.03
N SER A 165 26.48 8.83 -9.88
CA SER A 165 25.92 10.12 -9.48
C SER A 165 24.48 10.04 -8.95
N VAL A 166 23.86 8.85 -8.99
CA VAL A 166 22.48 8.64 -8.53
C VAL A 166 22.45 7.69 -7.36
N ASP A 167 21.94 8.16 -6.22
CA ASP A 167 21.53 7.29 -5.13
C ASP A 167 20.01 7.20 -5.10
N ILE A 168 19.48 5.98 -5.01
CA ILE A 168 18.05 5.73 -4.80
C ILE A 168 17.89 5.34 -3.34
N VAL A 169 17.15 6.15 -2.58
CA VAL A 169 16.77 5.83 -1.21
C VAL A 169 15.46 5.05 -1.29
N TRP A 170 15.53 3.79 -0.89
CA TRP A 170 14.39 2.89 -0.87
C TRP A 170 13.59 3.08 0.41
N ARG A 171 12.27 2.95 0.33
CA ARG A 171 11.41 2.93 1.51
C ARG A 171 11.65 1.63 2.27
N GLU A 172 11.60 1.70 3.60
CA GLU A 172 11.42 0.50 4.41
C GLU A 172 10.00 -0.04 4.16
N LEU A 173 9.93 -1.22 3.55
CA LEU A 173 8.70 -1.98 3.30
C LEU A 173 8.53 -3.08 4.35
#